data_AF-A0A9E0HP81-F1
#
_entry.id   AF-A0A9E0HP81-F1
#
_cell.length_a   1.000
_cell.length_b   1.000
_cell.length_c   1.000
_cell.angle_alpha   90.00
_cell.angle_beta   90.00
_cell.angle_gamma   90.00
#
_symmetry.space_group_name_H-M   'P 1'
#
loop_
_entity.id
_entity.type
_entity.pdbx_description
1 polymer ?
#
loop_
_entity_poly.entity_id
_entity_poly.type
_entity_poly.pdbx_seq_one_letter_code
_entity_poly.pdbx_strand_id
1 'polypeptide(L)'
;MDREQAAQRIKQLSVELEHHNHLYYVEAKPVITDQDFDFLMKELEALEKEFPDFASPNSPARRVGGDLTKEFPAVAHRWPMLSLSNCYNREEVQEFVQRIERAHGPTTFTMELKYDGVAISLNYRNGELVRGVTRGDGEKGEDITANIRTIRTIPLRLRGKPPLELEARGEILMGIREFEKLNEQRANDGEERFANPRNTTAGTLKLQDPTTVAKRGLQIFIYDLYTDELPFRSHFDNIRQCGEWGFRTPDPKKRFIARAAGIEAILEFLSHWEQARHDLPFAMDGVVIKVDDLGIREELGLRAKSPRWAIAY
;
A
#
# COMPACT_ATOMS: atom_id res chain seq x y z
N MET A 1 27.86 -25.37 -10.79
CA MET A 1 28.06 -23.94 -10.47
C MET A 1 28.83 -23.89 -9.16
N ASP A 2 29.82 -23.01 -9.01
CA ASP A 2 30.45 -22.84 -7.68
C ASP A 2 29.58 -21.98 -6.75
N ARG A 3 29.93 -21.96 -5.46
CA ARG A 3 29.13 -21.29 -4.41
C ARG A 3 29.03 -19.78 -4.61
N GLU A 4 30.07 -19.14 -5.12
CA GLU A 4 30.08 -17.68 -5.34
C GLU A 4 29.24 -17.31 -6.56
N GLN A 5 29.35 -18.07 -7.64
CA GLN A 5 28.50 -17.95 -8.83
C GLN A 5 27.03 -18.16 -8.48
N ALA A 6 26.71 -19.14 -7.63
CA ALA A 6 25.34 -19.38 -7.17
C ALA A 6 24.78 -18.19 -6.39
N ALA A 7 25.55 -17.62 -5.45
CA ALA A 7 25.14 -16.45 -4.71
C ALA A 7 24.86 -15.24 -5.62
N GLN A 8 25.74 -15.01 -6.61
CA GLN A 8 25.57 -13.93 -7.58
C GLN A 8 24.33 -14.16 -8.46
N ARG A 9 24.12 -15.39 -8.95
CA ARG A 9 22.97 -15.74 -9.80
C ARG A 9 21.66 -15.65 -9.04
N ILE A 10 21.59 -16.13 -7.79
CA ILE A 10 20.41 -15.97 -6.91
C ILE A 10 20.07 -14.49 -6.72
N LYS A 11 21.08 -13.64 -6.50
CA LYS A 11 20.87 -12.20 -6.36
C LYS A 11 20.34 -11.57 -7.64
N GLN A 12 20.90 -11.94 -8.79
CA GLN A 12 20.46 -11.45 -10.10
C GLN A 12 19.02 -11.88 -10.40
N LEU A 13 18.72 -13.17 -10.29
CA LEU A 13 17.38 -13.73 -10.50
C LEU A 13 16.34 -13.08 -9.57
N SER A 14 16.67 -12.92 -8.29
CA SER A 14 15.79 -12.25 -7.33
C SER A 14 15.46 -10.81 -7.75
N VAL A 15 16.44 -10.06 -8.28
CA VAL A 15 16.23 -8.68 -8.75
C VAL A 15 15.41 -8.65 -10.04
N GLU A 16 15.72 -9.55 -10.98
CA GLU A 16 15.04 -9.68 -12.28
C GLU A 16 13.57 -10.09 -12.11
N LEU A 17 13.31 -11.12 -11.32
CA LEU A 17 11.95 -11.58 -11.01
C LEU A 17 11.12 -10.52 -10.29
N GLU A 18 11.71 -9.78 -9.35
CA GLU A 18 11.00 -8.68 -8.69
C GLU A 18 10.75 -7.51 -9.65
N HIS A 19 11.66 -7.27 -10.60
CA HIS A 19 11.44 -6.30 -11.67
C HIS A 19 10.21 -6.67 -12.52
N HIS A 20 10.15 -7.92 -12.99
CA HIS A 20 9.04 -8.42 -13.79
C HIS A 20 7.73 -8.49 -13.01
N ASN A 21 7.75 -8.90 -11.73
CA ASN A 21 6.58 -8.88 -10.86
C ASN A 21 5.97 -7.48 -10.79
N HIS A 22 6.78 -6.45 -10.53
CA HIS A 22 6.25 -5.09 -10.47
C HIS A 22 5.74 -4.61 -11.84
N LEU A 23 6.42 -4.93 -12.94
CA LEU A 23 5.91 -4.58 -14.28
C LEU A 23 4.53 -5.21 -14.54
N TYR A 24 4.34 -6.45 -14.11
CA TYR A 24 3.08 -7.17 -14.26
C TYR A 24 1.99 -6.63 -13.32
N TYR A 25 2.25 -6.56 -12.02
CA TYR A 25 1.23 -6.32 -10.99
C TYR A 25 1.02 -4.85 -10.61
N VAL A 26 2.01 -3.99 -10.83
CA VAL A 26 1.96 -2.57 -10.47
C VAL A 26 1.77 -1.71 -11.72
N GLU A 27 2.61 -1.89 -12.73
CA GLU A 27 2.56 -1.09 -13.96
C GLU A 27 1.56 -1.59 -15.02
N ALA A 28 1.13 -2.86 -14.89
CA ALA A 28 0.32 -3.55 -15.90
C ALA A 28 0.96 -3.51 -17.32
N LYS A 29 2.29 -3.66 -17.40
CA LYS A 29 3.10 -3.64 -18.62
C LYS A 29 4.14 -4.78 -18.62
N PRO A 30 3.71 -6.05 -18.69
CA PRO A 30 4.63 -7.17 -18.76
C PRO A 30 5.53 -7.07 -20.01
N VAL A 31 6.81 -7.45 -19.86
CA VAL A 31 7.83 -7.38 -20.93
C VAL A 31 8.40 -8.74 -21.31
N ILE A 32 8.07 -9.78 -20.55
CA ILE A 32 8.41 -11.18 -20.84
C ILE A 32 7.13 -12.02 -20.80
N THR A 33 7.18 -13.21 -21.39
CA THR A 33 6.06 -14.15 -21.34
C THR A 33 5.96 -14.83 -19.97
N ASP A 34 4.78 -15.35 -19.63
CA ASP A 34 4.59 -16.16 -18.42
C ASP A 34 5.53 -17.38 -18.41
N GLN A 35 5.80 -17.96 -19.59
CA GLN A 35 6.73 -19.08 -19.75
C GLN A 35 8.17 -18.68 -19.39
N ASP A 36 8.65 -17.52 -19.85
CA ASP A 36 10.00 -17.03 -19.54
C ASP A 36 10.12 -16.73 -18.05
N PHE A 37 9.09 -16.12 -17.45
CA PHE A 37 9.04 -15.86 -16.01
C PHE A 37 9.12 -17.17 -15.22
N ASP A 38 8.36 -18.19 -15.61
CA ASP A 38 8.37 -19.50 -14.97
C ASP A 38 9.74 -20.18 -15.06
N PHE A 39 10.48 -20.01 -16.16
CA PHE A 39 11.85 -20.52 -16.26
C PHE A 39 12.80 -19.83 -15.28
N LEU A 40 12.74 -18.50 -15.18
CA LEU A 40 13.54 -17.74 -14.21
C LEU A 40 13.20 -18.14 -12.76
N MET A 41 11.91 -18.34 -12.47
CA MET A 41 11.44 -18.75 -11.15
C MET A 41 11.95 -20.14 -10.78
N LYS A 42 11.82 -21.12 -11.69
CA LYS A 42 12.32 -22.49 -11.49
C LYS A 42 13.82 -22.53 -11.29
N GLU A 43 14.57 -21.69 -12.01
CA GLU A 43 16.03 -21.56 -11.81
C GLU A 43 16.34 -21.05 -10.39
N LEU A 44 15.65 -20.00 -9.93
CA LEU A 44 15.83 -19.46 -8.59
C LEU A 44 15.48 -20.50 -7.51
N GLU A 45 14.34 -21.20 -7.65
CA GLU A 45 13.92 -22.26 -6.74
C GLU A 45 14.94 -23.39 -6.64
N ALA A 46 15.49 -23.83 -7.79
CA ALA A 46 16.50 -24.88 -7.83
C ALA A 46 17.80 -24.44 -7.12
N LEU A 47 18.26 -23.21 -7.38
CA LEU A 47 19.46 -22.66 -6.75
C LEU A 47 19.28 -22.45 -5.24
N GLU A 48 18.14 -21.96 -4.78
CA GLU A 48 17.86 -21.80 -3.35
C GLU A 48 17.72 -23.14 -2.62
N LYS A 49 17.27 -24.20 -3.32
CA LYS A 49 17.23 -25.55 -2.78
C LYS A 49 18.62 -26.17 -2.66
N GLU A 50 19.49 -25.94 -3.63
CA GLU A 50 20.88 -26.43 -3.61
C GLU A 50 21.75 -25.63 -2.63
N PHE A 51 21.52 -24.32 -2.51
CA PHE A 51 22.27 -23.40 -1.66
C PHE A 51 21.36 -22.64 -0.66
N PRO A 52 20.81 -23.33 0.36
CA PRO A 52 19.81 -22.76 1.27
C PRO A 52 20.33 -21.55 2.07
N ASP A 53 21.64 -21.47 2.31
CA ASP A 53 22.29 -20.34 3.01
C ASP A 53 22.13 -18.99 2.27
N PHE A 54 21.86 -19.01 0.97
CA PHE A 54 21.68 -17.80 0.16
C PHE A 54 20.22 -17.40 -0.07
N ALA A 55 19.28 -18.23 0.39
CA ALA A 55 17.87 -17.99 0.18
C ALA A 55 17.34 -16.94 1.16
N SER A 56 16.92 -15.79 0.63
CA SER A 56 16.39 -14.68 1.42
C SER A 56 14.94 -14.96 1.86
N PRO A 57 14.52 -14.53 3.06
CA PRO A 57 13.09 -14.49 3.42
C PRO A 57 12.25 -13.65 2.45
N ASN A 58 12.86 -12.65 1.80
CA ASN A 58 12.25 -11.79 0.78
C ASN A 58 12.42 -12.33 -0.66
N SER A 59 12.83 -13.59 -0.83
CA SER A 59 12.95 -14.19 -2.15
C SER A 59 11.60 -14.22 -2.88
N PRO A 60 11.54 -13.87 -4.18
CA PRO A 60 10.34 -14.02 -5.00
C PRO A 60 9.78 -15.45 -5.00
N ALA A 61 10.65 -16.47 -4.89
CA ALA A 61 10.27 -17.88 -4.82
C ALA A 61 9.52 -18.24 -3.53
N ARG A 62 9.65 -17.43 -2.48
CA ARG A 62 9.01 -17.65 -1.17
C ARG A 62 7.73 -16.83 -0.98
N ARG A 63 7.25 -16.14 -2.02
CA ARG A 63 6.01 -15.35 -1.95
C ARG A 63 4.77 -16.21 -1.71
N VAL A 64 4.74 -17.43 -2.26
CA VAL A 64 3.62 -18.36 -2.13
C VAL A 64 4.15 -19.67 -1.56
N GLY A 65 3.81 -19.94 -0.31
CA GLY A 65 4.35 -21.07 0.45
C GLY A 65 4.91 -20.60 1.78
N GLY A 66 4.76 -21.44 2.80
CA GLY A 66 5.11 -21.13 4.18
C GLY A 66 4.25 -21.94 5.14
N ASP A 67 4.73 -22.11 6.35
CA ASP A 67 3.97 -22.78 7.39
C ASP A 67 2.72 -21.98 7.78
N LEU A 68 1.75 -22.68 8.38
CA LEU A 68 0.60 -22.02 8.98
C LEU A 68 1.06 -21.01 10.03
N THR A 69 0.59 -19.78 9.88
CA THR A 69 0.76 -18.73 10.89
C THR A 69 -0.07 -19.10 12.11
N LYS A 70 0.59 -19.44 13.21
CA LYS A 70 -0.08 -19.88 14.44
C LYS A 70 -0.72 -18.71 15.18
N GLU A 71 -0.03 -17.58 15.23
CA GLU A 71 -0.41 -16.40 16.00
C GLU A 71 -0.01 -15.12 15.27
N PHE A 72 -0.72 -14.04 15.54
CA PHE A 72 -0.41 -12.69 15.05
C PHE A 72 -0.02 -11.81 16.24
N PRO A 73 1.28 -11.72 16.59
CA PRO A 73 1.70 -11.03 17.79
C PRO A 73 1.43 -9.53 17.69
N ALA A 74 1.06 -8.92 18.82
CA ALA A 74 0.85 -7.48 18.90
C ALA A 74 2.19 -6.72 18.81
N VAL A 75 2.23 -5.68 17.99
CA VAL A 75 3.41 -4.85 17.73
C VAL A 75 3.03 -3.38 17.84
N ALA A 76 3.84 -2.61 18.56
CA ALA A 76 3.69 -1.17 18.61
C ALA A 76 4.16 -0.52 17.31
N HIS A 77 3.40 0.47 16.84
CA HIS A 77 3.81 1.31 15.73
C HIS A 77 4.84 2.33 16.20
N ARG A 78 5.91 2.54 15.42
CA ARG A 78 6.93 3.55 15.73
C ARG A 78 6.33 4.96 15.67
N TRP A 79 5.53 5.21 14.64
CA TRP A 79 4.70 6.41 14.52
C TRP A 79 3.23 6.01 14.72
N PRO A 80 2.41 6.72 15.51
CA PRO A 80 0.99 6.37 15.62
C PRO A 80 0.24 6.45 14.29
N MET A 81 -0.70 5.53 14.05
CA MET A 81 -1.62 5.54 12.89
C MET A 81 -2.90 6.31 13.25
N LEU A 82 -2.85 7.63 13.04
CA LEU A 82 -3.92 8.55 13.41
C LEU A 82 -5.17 8.39 12.54
N SER A 83 -6.33 8.70 13.12
CA SER A 83 -7.57 8.86 12.36
C SER A 83 -7.69 10.29 11.85
N LEU A 84 -8.35 10.45 10.70
CA LEU A 84 -8.68 11.76 10.15
C LEU A 84 -9.99 12.28 10.75
N SER A 85 -10.13 13.60 10.80
CA SER A 85 -11.43 14.22 11.06
C SER A 85 -12.28 14.15 9.79
N ASN A 86 -13.52 13.73 9.92
CA ASN A 86 -14.46 13.72 8.80
C ASN A 86 -15.02 15.14 8.57
N CYS A 87 -15.35 15.42 7.32
CA CYS A 87 -16.31 16.45 6.93
C CYS A 87 -17.37 15.84 6.02
N TYR A 88 -18.54 16.46 5.93
CA TYR A 88 -19.70 15.87 5.24
C TYR A 88 -20.34 16.79 4.19
N ASN A 89 -19.83 18.00 4.05
CA ASN A 89 -20.35 18.99 3.11
C ASN A 89 -19.22 19.92 2.62
N ARG A 90 -19.50 20.65 1.55
CA ARG A 90 -18.51 21.49 0.86
C ARG A 90 -18.14 22.72 1.70
N GLU A 91 -19.06 23.19 2.54
CA GLU A 91 -18.87 24.30 3.46
C GLU A 91 -17.79 23.98 4.50
N GLU A 92 -17.80 22.77 5.08
CA GLU A 92 -16.78 22.29 6.02
C GLU A 92 -15.40 22.17 5.36
N VAL A 93 -15.34 21.76 4.08
CA VAL A 93 -14.09 21.76 3.30
C VAL A 93 -13.58 23.20 3.11
N GLN A 94 -14.45 24.13 2.77
CA GLN A 94 -14.11 25.54 2.63
C GLN A 94 -13.61 26.14 3.95
N GLU A 95 -14.26 25.86 5.08
CA GLU A 95 -13.81 26.30 6.40
C GLU A 95 -12.44 25.74 6.76
N PHE A 96 -12.18 24.47 6.44
CA PHE A 96 -10.87 23.84 6.63
C PHE A 96 -9.77 24.57 5.85
N VAL A 97 -9.98 24.81 4.55
CA VAL A 97 -9.02 25.53 3.69
C VAL A 97 -8.80 26.95 4.20
N GLN A 98 -9.88 27.72 4.42
CA GLN A 98 -9.80 29.09 4.91
C GLN A 98 -9.10 29.21 6.26
N ARG A 99 -9.26 28.22 7.15
CA ARG A 99 -8.56 28.22 8.45
C ARG A 99 -7.05 28.10 8.26
N ILE A 100 -6.62 27.22 7.37
CA ILE A 100 -5.19 26.98 7.09
C ILE A 100 -4.60 28.20 6.38
N GLU A 101 -5.27 28.71 5.36
CA GLU A 101 -4.76 29.86 4.59
C GLU A 101 -4.73 31.16 5.41
N ARG A 102 -5.64 31.33 6.38
CA ARG A 102 -5.55 32.45 7.34
C ARG A 102 -4.29 32.41 8.19
N ALA A 103 -3.76 31.22 8.49
CA ALA A 103 -2.57 31.05 9.33
C ALA A 103 -1.27 31.04 8.53
N HIS A 104 -1.28 30.48 7.31
CA HIS A 104 -0.05 30.23 6.54
C HIS A 104 -0.03 30.91 5.15
N GLY A 105 -1.09 31.65 4.78
CA GLY A 105 -1.24 32.21 3.44
C GLY A 105 -1.68 31.17 2.40
N PRO A 106 -1.65 31.52 1.10
CA PRO A 106 -2.04 30.62 0.01
C PRO A 106 -1.33 29.26 0.13
N THR A 107 -2.12 28.17 0.20
CA THR A 107 -1.61 26.84 0.53
C THR A 107 -1.95 25.83 -0.56
N THR A 108 -1.00 24.95 -0.88
CA THR A 108 -1.25 23.80 -1.76
C THR A 108 -1.74 22.61 -0.94
N PHE A 109 -2.76 21.93 -1.45
CA PHE A 109 -3.34 20.73 -0.88
C PHE A 109 -3.13 19.55 -1.83
N THR A 110 -3.04 18.36 -1.25
CA THR A 110 -3.06 17.09 -1.97
C THR A 110 -4.37 16.37 -1.67
N MET A 111 -5.11 16.05 -2.71
CA MET A 111 -6.35 15.28 -2.66
C MET A 111 -6.06 13.86 -3.13
N GLU A 112 -6.55 12.88 -2.37
CA GLU A 112 -6.35 11.45 -2.61
C GLU A 112 -7.67 10.71 -2.43
N LEU A 113 -7.90 9.63 -3.18
CA LEU A 113 -9.05 8.76 -2.92
C LEU A 113 -8.93 8.13 -1.53
N LYS A 114 -10.05 8.11 -0.80
CA LYS A 114 -10.17 7.37 0.45
C LYS A 114 -10.58 5.94 0.13
N TYR A 115 -9.59 5.06 -0.01
CA TYR A 115 -9.79 3.65 -0.32
C TYR A 115 -10.55 2.95 0.82
N ASP A 116 -11.57 2.14 0.50
CA ASP A 116 -12.31 1.37 1.51
C ASP A 116 -11.70 -0.02 1.68
N GLY A 117 -10.69 -0.10 2.54
CA GLY A 117 -9.94 -1.32 2.78
C GLY A 117 -9.47 -1.47 4.24
N VAL A 118 -8.25 -1.96 4.38
CA VAL A 118 -7.58 -2.16 5.67
C VAL A 118 -6.23 -1.46 5.67
N ALA A 119 -6.11 -0.43 6.52
CA ALA A 119 -4.87 0.28 6.75
C ALA A 119 -3.74 -0.64 7.26
N ILE A 120 -2.58 -0.51 6.64
CA ILE A 120 -1.36 -1.29 6.95
C ILE A 120 -0.15 -0.38 7.10
N SER A 121 0.75 -0.77 7.99
CA SER A 121 2.11 -0.23 8.13
C SER A 121 3.12 -1.23 7.60
N LEU A 122 3.94 -0.83 6.62
CA LEU A 122 4.99 -1.66 6.02
C LEU A 122 6.37 -1.09 6.37
N ASN A 123 7.14 -1.85 7.13
CA ASN A 123 8.45 -1.46 7.63
C ASN A 123 9.54 -2.10 6.78
N TYR A 124 10.42 -1.26 6.25
CA TYR A 124 11.56 -1.66 5.45
C TYR A 124 12.86 -1.24 6.14
N ARG A 125 13.88 -2.10 6.02
CA ARG A 125 15.25 -1.80 6.44
C ARG A 125 16.22 -2.21 5.34
N ASN A 126 17.15 -1.34 4.97
CA ASN A 126 18.06 -1.56 3.84
C ASN A 126 17.31 -1.91 2.54
N GLY A 127 16.12 -1.33 2.34
CA GLY A 127 15.24 -1.64 1.21
C GLY A 127 14.56 -3.01 1.25
N GLU A 128 14.70 -3.80 2.31
CA GLU A 128 14.09 -5.13 2.46
C GLU A 128 12.86 -5.06 3.37
N LEU A 129 11.76 -5.71 2.98
CA LEU A 129 10.57 -5.80 3.83
C LEU A 129 10.90 -6.58 5.11
N VAL A 130 10.78 -5.92 6.25
CA VAL A 130 11.00 -6.52 7.58
C VAL A 130 9.68 -6.93 8.19
N ARG A 131 8.68 -6.04 8.18
CA ARG A 131 7.43 -6.25 8.89
C ARG A 131 6.23 -5.59 8.21
N GLY A 132 5.08 -6.26 8.23
CA GLY A 132 3.78 -5.67 7.91
C GLY A 132 2.84 -5.76 9.12
N VAL A 133 2.31 -4.62 9.57
CA VAL A 133 1.51 -4.52 10.80
C VAL A 133 0.15 -3.91 10.50
N THR A 134 -0.93 -4.54 10.97
CA THR A 134 -2.28 -3.96 10.87
C THR A 134 -2.37 -2.64 11.65
N ARG A 135 -3.36 -1.80 11.35
CA ARG A 135 -3.57 -0.58 12.15
C ARG A 135 -3.85 -0.87 13.63
N GLY A 136 -4.71 -1.85 13.92
CA GLY A 136 -5.23 -2.11 15.26
C GLY A 136 -5.91 -0.87 15.87
N ASP A 137 -5.50 -0.48 17.07
CA ASP A 137 -6.01 0.70 17.77
C ASP A 137 -5.34 2.03 17.32
N GLY A 138 -4.30 1.94 16.49
CA GLY A 138 -3.50 3.06 16.00
C GLY A 138 -2.16 3.22 16.73
N GLU A 139 -2.01 2.68 17.93
CA GLU A 139 -0.74 2.62 18.67
C GLU A 139 -0.10 1.25 18.55
N LYS A 140 -0.92 0.20 18.55
CA LYS A 140 -0.52 -1.19 18.36
C LYS A 140 -1.40 -1.85 17.32
N GLY A 141 -0.76 -2.68 16.50
CA GLY A 141 -1.40 -3.58 15.58
C GLY A 141 -0.89 -4.99 15.76
N GLU A 142 -1.15 -5.83 14.77
CA GLU A 142 -0.72 -7.22 14.77
C GLU A 142 0.22 -7.46 13.59
N ASP A 143 1.32 -8.19 13.84
CA ASP A 143 2.26 -8.60 12.81
C ASP A 143 1.61 -9.65 11.90
N ILE A 144 1.36 -9.26 10.66
CA ILE A 144 0.80 -10.12 9.62
C ILE A 144 1.77 -10.29 8.44
N THR A 145 3.07 -10.20 8.70
CA THR A 145 4.13 -10.18 7.68
C THR A 145 4.07 -11.36 6.72
N ALA A 146 3.73 -12.56 7.21
CA ALA A 146 3.57 -13.74 6.36
C ALA A 146 2.49 -13.53 5.29
N ASN A 147 1.33 -13.00 5.68
CA ASN A 147 0.23 -12.71 4.76
C ASN A 147 0.58 -11.55 3.80
N ILE A 148 1.26 -10.53 4.30
CA ILE A 148 1.73 -9.38 3.52
C ILE A 148 2.67 -9.80 2.38
N ARG A 149 3.59 -10.75 2.63
CA ARG A 149 4.53 -11.24 1.60
C ARG A 149 3.84 -11.84 0.37
N THR A 150 2.61 -12.34 0.55
CA THR A 150 1.81 -12.96 -0.52
C THR A 150 1.18 -11.93 -1.46
N ILE A 151 1.07 -10.67 -1.03
CA ILE A 151 0.42 -9.61 -1.80
C ILE A 151 1.39 -9.12 -2.87
N ARG A 152 1.05 -9.40 -4.13
CA ARG A 152 1.95 -9.19 -5.28
C ARG A 152 2.27 -7.72 -5.58
N THR A 153 1.43 -6.79 -5.15
CA THR A 153 1.64 -5.35 -5.30
C THR A 153 2.53 -4.75 -4.21
N ILE A 154 2.89 -5.53 -3.18
CA ILE A 154 3.84 -5.11 -2.15
C ILE A 154 5.24 -5.56 -2.58
N PRO A 155 6.19 -4.63 -2.78
CA PRO A 155 7.57 -4.99 -3.10
C PRO A 155 8.23 -5.66 -1.89
N LEU A 156 8.86 -6.82 -2.07
CA LEU A 156 9.65 -7.43 -0.98
C LEU A 156 11.01 -6.75 -0.83
N ARG A 157 11.50 -6.19 -1.95
CA ARG A 157 12.71 -5.37 -2.03
C ARG A 157 12.40 -4.10 -2.81
N LEU A 158 12.76 -2.97 -2.23
CA LEU A 158 12.63 -1.65 -2.83
C LEU A 158 13.72 -1.40 -3.89
N ARG A 159 13.38 -0.53 -4.83
CA ARG A 159 14.26 -0.15 -5.95
C ARG A 159 15.00 1.15 -5.66
N GLY A 160 16.07 1.38 -6.41
CA GLY A 160 16.85 2.62 -6.33
C GLY A 160 17.60 2.74 -5.00
N LYS A 161 17.47 3.91 -4.36
CA LYS A 161 18.14 4.25 -3.10
C LYS A 161 17.11 4.72 -2.05
N PRO A 162 16.31 3.80 -1.49
CA PRO A 162 15.40 4.14 -0.41
C PRO A 162 16.19 4.50 0.86
N PRO A 163 15.58 5.25 1.80
CA PRO A 163 16.12 5.43 3.14
C PRO A 163 16.49 4.12 3.83
N LEU A 164 17.45 4.19 4.76
CA LEU A 164 17.93 3.04 5.52
C LEU A 164 16.80 2.35 6.28
N GLU A 165 15.96 3.15 6.93
CA GLU A 165 14.71 2.70 7.56
C GLU A 165 13.57 3.57 7.06
N LEU A 166 12.48 2.93 6.67
CA LEU A 166 11.24 3.64 6.34
C LEU A 166 10.03 2.80 6.71
N GLU A 167 8.93 3.49 6.98
CA GLU A 167 7.60 2.94 7.12
C GLU A 167 6.71 3.54 6.02
N ALA A 168 6.23 2.70 5.11
CA ALA A 168 5.22 3.08 4.12
C ALA A 168 3.84 2.65 4.63
N ARG A 169 2.86 3.56 4.58
CA ARG A 169 1.48 3.24 4.94
C ARG A 169 0.59 3.20 3.72
N GLY A 170 -0.33 2.26 3.72
CA GLY A 170 -1.26 2.10 2.62
C GLY A 170 -2.55 1.44 3.05
N GLU A 171 -3.46 1.33 2.09
CA GLU A 171 -4.70 0.61 2.25
C GLU A 171 -4.62 -0.67 1.44
N ILE A 172 -4.79 -1.81 2.11
CA ILE A 172 -4.97 -3.09 1.43
C ILE A 172 -6.45 -3.26 1.13
N LEU A 173 -6.78 -3.65 -0.10
CA LEU A 173 -8.15 -3.84 -0.56
C LEU A 173 -8.27 -5.03 -1.50
N MET A 174 -9.50 -5.55 -1.59
CA MET A 174 -9.93 -6.50 -2.61
C MET A 174 -10.67 -5.73 -3.71
N GLY A 175 -10.30 -5.97 -4.96
CA GLY A 175 -11.01 -5.40 -6.11
C GLY A 175 -12.45 -5.93 -6.18
N ILE A 176 -13.34 -5.14 -6.80
CA ILE A 176 -14.77 -5.49 -6.92
C ILE A 176 -14.93 -6.81 -7.68
N ARG A 177 -14.17 -6.99 -8.76
CA ARG A 177 -14.19 -8.22 -9.57
C ARG A 177 -13.73 -9.45 -8.78
N GLU A 178 -12.65 -9.33 -8.01
CA GLU A 178 -12.12 -10.41 -7.18
C GLU A 178 -13.11 -10.79 -6.08
N PHE A 179 -13.78 -9.80 -5.49
CA PHE A 179 -14.81 -10.00 -4.49
C PHE A 179 -16.05 -10.71 -5.07
N GLU A 180 -16.54 -10.29 -6.23
CA GLU A 180 -17.66 -10.93 -6.93
C GLU A 180 -17.34 -12.38 -7.29
N LYS A 181 -16.18 -12.62 -7.91
CA LYS A 181 -15.71 -13.98 -8.24
C LYS A 181 -15.66 -14.89 -7.01
N LEU A 182 -15.19 -14.35 -5.89
CA LEU A 182 -15.15 -15.09 -4.64
C LEU A 182 -16.54 -15.41 -4.11
N ASN A 183 -17.49 -14.48 -4.18
CA ASN A 183 -18.87 -14.70 -3.77
C ASN A 183 -19.64 -15.66 -4.68
N GLU A 184 -19.32 -15.69 -5.98
CA GLU A 184 -19.82 -16.70 -6.91
C GLU A 184 -19.32 -18.08 -6.54
N GLN A 185 -18.01 -18.23 -6.29
CA GLN A 185 -17.44 -19.50 -5.84
C GLN A 185 -18.12 -20.00 -4.55
N ARG A 186 -18.27 -19.13 -3.55
CA ARG A 186 -18.95 -19.47 -2.29
C ARG A 186 -20.40 -19.92 -2.50
N ALA A 187 -21.14 -19.22 -3.36
CA ALA A 187 -22.52 -19.59 -3.67
C ALA A 187 -22.60 -20.97 -4.35
N ASN A 188 -21.65 -21.29 -5.25
CA ASN A 188 -21.55 -22.60 -5.88
C ASN A 188 -21.22 -23.71 -4.86
N ASP A 189 -20.45 -23.38 -3.83
CA ASP A 189 -20.09 -24.29 -2.73
C ASP A 189 -21.18 -24.37 -1.63
N GLY A 190 -22.30 -23.66 -1.80
CA GLY A 190 -23.41 -23.63 -0.82
C GLY A 190 -23.12 -22.80 0.43
N GLU A 191 -22.08 -21.96 0.41
CA GLU A 191 -21.67 -21.11 1.51
C GLU A 191 -22.33 -19.72 1.43
N GLU A 192 -22.46 -19.06 2.58
CA GLU A 192 -22.97 -17.68 2.65
C GLU A 192 -22.00 -16.71 1.97
N ARG A 193 -22.56 -15.77 1.19
CA ARG A 193 -21.80 -14.69 0.56
C ARG A 193 -21.24 -13.73 1.60
N PHE A 194 -20.06 -13.18 1.32
CA PHE A 194 -19.53 -12.07 2.09
C PHE A 194 -20.29 -10.78 1.80
N ALA A 195 -20.42 -9.94 2.82
CA ALA A 195 -21.22 -8.71 2.78
C ALA A 195 -20.57 -7.58 1.97
N ASN A 196 -19.26 -7.34 2.11
CA ASN A 196 -18.56 -6.27 1.41
C ASN A 196 -17.04 -6.55 1.25
N PRO A 197 -16.36 -5.94 0.26
CA PRO A 197 -14.93 -6.15 0.01
C PRO A 197 -14.02 -5.83 1.19
N ARG A 198 -14.35 -4.79 1.97
CA ARG A 198 -13.54 -4.33 3.10
C ARG A 198 -13.45 -5.39 4.20
N ASN A 199 -14.59 -5.92 4.65
CA ASN A 199 -14.66 -6.97 5.66
C ASN A 199 -14.01 -8.26 5.17
N THR A 200 -14.21 -8.61 3.89
CA THR A 200 -13.52 -9.76 3.28
C THR A 200 -12.02 -9.58 3.26
N THR A 201 -11.53 -8.37 2.98
CA THR A 201 -10.10 -8.03 3.04
C THR A 201 -9.55 -8.20 4.46
N ALA A 202 -10.25 -7.64 5.46
CA ALA A 202 -9.87 -7.77 6.86
C ALA A 202 -9.80 -9.22 7.33
N GLY A 203 -10.83 -10.02 7.03
CA GLY A 203 -10.86 -11.44 7.34
C GLY A 203 -9.76 -12.22 6.60
N THR A 204 -9.52 -11.88 5.33
CA THR A 204 -8.45 -12.51 4.52
C THR A 204 -7.08 -12.28 5.13
N LEU A 205 -6.75 -11.05 5.54
CA LEU A 205 -5.45 -10.72 6.15
C LEU A 205 -5.20 -11.43 7.48
N LYS A 206 -6.24 -12.03 8.07
CA LYS A 206 -6.20 -12.78 9.34
C LYS A 206 -6.30 -14.29 9.17
N LEU A 207 -6.26 -14.80 7.94
CA LEU A 207 -6.17 -16.23 7.71
C LEU A 207 -4.81 -16.74 8.15
N GLN A 208 -4.81 -17.89 8.83
CA GLN A 208 -3.58 -18.56 9.28
C GLN A 208 -2.76 -19.12 8.12
N ASP A 209 -3.42 -19.49 7.01
CA ASP A 209 -2.78 -20.02 5.82
C ASP A 209 -2.49 -18.90 4.80
N PRO A 210 -1.22 -18.49 4.61
CA PRO A 210 -0.86 -17.46 3.64
C PRO A 210 -1.16 -17.89 2.20
N THR A 211 -1.20 -19.20 1.89
CA THR A 211 -1.52 -19.67 0.53
C THR A 211 -2.96 -19.37 0.16
N THR A 212 -3.87 -19.36 1.13
CA THR A 212 -5.25 -18.91 0.93
C THR A 212 -5.31 -17.40 0.70
N VAL A 213 -4.51 -16.60 1.43
CA VAL A 213 -4.40 -15.14 1.23
C VAL A 213 -3.92 -14.80 -0.19
N ALA A 214 -2.89 -15.50 -0.66
CA ALA A 214 -2.33 -15.31 -2.00
C ALA A 214 -3.38 -15.46 -3.12
N LYS A 215 -4.38 -16.31 -2.93
CA LYS A 215 -5.46 -16.58 -3.91
C LYS A 215 -6.56 -15.52 -3.92
N ARG A 216 -6.60 -14.62 -2.93
CA ARG A 216 -7.67 -13.60 -2.79
C ARG A 216 -7.46 -12.35 -3.64
N GLY A 217 -6.30 -12.22 -4.31
CA GLY A 217 -6.05 -11.10 -5.22
C GLY A 217 -6.01 -9.74 -4.53
N LEU A 218 -5.59 -9.69 -3.25
CA LEU A 218 -5.47 -8.43 -2.52
C LEU A 218 -4.43 -7.51 -3.18
N GLN A 219 -4.66 -6.21 -3.05
CA GLN A 219 -3.80 -5.15 -3.60
C GLN A 219 -3.60 -4.04 -2.57
N ILE A 220 -2.53 -3.26 -2.70
CA ILE A 220 -2.28 -2.09 -1.86
C ILE A 220 -2.20 -0.79 -2.68
N PHE A 221 -2.58 0.33 -2.06
CA PHE A 221 -2.17 1.67 -2.47
C PHE A 221 -1.48 2.39 -1.30
N ILE A 222 -0.24 2.84 -1.51
CA ILE A 222 0.52 3.63 -0.52
C ILE A 222 0.07 5.08 -0.54
N TYR A 223 -0.21 5.64 0.64
CA TYR A 223 -0.70 7.01 0.82
C TYR A 223 0.06 7.81 1.90
N ASP A 224 1.07 7.23 2.54
CA ASP A 224 1.93 7.94 3.50
C ASP A 224 3.33 7.32 3.58
N LEU A 225 4.31 8.13 3.97
CA LEU A 225 5.71 7.73 4.12
C LEU A 225 6.29 8.34 5.40
N TYR A 226 6.95 7.52 6.20
CA TYR A 226 7.68 7.93 7.40
C TYR A 226 9.11 7.41 7.34
N THR A 227 10.05 8.28 7.64
CA THR A 227 11.47 7.99 7.78
C THR A 227 12.10 9.15 8.56
N ASP A 228 13.35 9.02 8.98
CA ASP A 228 14.04 10.09 9.71
C ASP A 228 14.24 11.34 8.84
N GLU A 229 14.48 11.17 7.54
CA GLU A 229 14.63 12.26 6.58
C GLU A 229 13.82 11.96 5.32
N LEU A 230 12.73 12.72 5.11
CA LEU A 230 11.89 12.57 3.93
C LEU A 230 12.58 13.13 2.67
N PRO A 231 12.47 12.47 1.52
CA PRO A 231 13.09 12.92 0.26
C PRO A 231 12.63 14.32 -0.18
N PHE A 232 11.37 14.65 0.11
CA PHE A 232 10.76 15.91 -0.29
C PHE A 232 10.00 16.56 0.87
N ARG A 233 9.84 17.88 0.79
CA ARG A 233 8.93 18.64 1.65
C ARG A 233 7.47 18.55 1.22
N SER A 234 7.19 18.11 -0.01
CA SER A 234 5.84 17.89 -0.53
C SER A 234 5.39 16.45 -0.29
N HIS A 235 4.20 16.28 0.27
CA HIS A 235 3.53 14.99 0.41
C HIS A 235 3.32 14.30 -0.93
N PHE A 236 2.78 15.03 -1.91
CA PHE A 236 2.55 14.50 -3.25
C PHE A 236 3.84 13.93 -3.87
N ASP A 237 4.95 14.68 -3.76
CA ASP A 237 6.22 14.24 -4.34
C ASP A 237 6.82 13.06 -3.56
N ASN A 238 6.62 12.96 -2.24
CA ASN A 238 6.98 11.76 -1.46
C ASN A 238 6.15 10.52 -1.87
N ILE A 239 4.85 10.66 -2.13
CA ILE A 239 4.04 9.54 -2.65
C ILE A 239 4.53 9.12 -4.04
N ARG A 240 4.89 10.08 -4.91
CA ARG A 240 5.51 9.74 -6.20
C ARG A 240 6.85 9.01 -6.02
N GLN A 241 7.66 9.43 -5.05
CA GLN A 241 8.93 8.78 -4.75
C GLN A 241 8.76 7.33 -4.27
N CYS A 242 7.69 7.04 -3.51
CA CYS A 242 7.32 5.66 -3.19
C CYS A 242 7.08 4.83 -4.47
N GLY A 243 6.44 5.40 -5.48
CA GLY A 243 6.26 4.78 -6.79
C GLY A 243 7.59 4.39 -7.45
N GLU A 244 8.57 5.31 -7.44
CA GLU A 244 9.92 5.06 -7.98
C GLU A 244 10.68 3.94 -7.21
N TRP A 245 10.38 3.76 -5.91
CA TRP A 245 10.91 2.64 -5.12
C TRP A 245 10.18 1.31 -5.37
N GLY A 246 9.14 1.30 -6.20
CA GLY A 246 8.42 0.11 -6.64
C GLY A 246 7.09 -0.13 -5.94
N PHE A 247 6.65 0.75 -5.05
CA PHE A 247 5.33 0.66 -4.46
C PHE A 247 4.23 0.95 -5.48
N ARG A 248 3.06 0.35 -5.26
CA ARG A 248 1.84 0.78 -5.94
C ARG A 248 1.27 2.01 -5.24
N THR A 249 1.22 3.13 -5.98
CA THR A 249 0.74 4.41 -5.48
C THR A 249 -0.48 4.88 -6.28
N PRO A 250 -1.29 5.81 -5.75
CA PRO A 250 -2.35 6.45 -6.52
C PRO A 250 -1.79 7.06 -7.82
N ASP A 251 -2.42 6.78 -8.96
CA ASP A 251 -1.98 7.26 -10.28
C ASP A 251 -2.52 8.67 -10.56
N PRO A 252 -1.65 9.70 -10.70
CA PRO A 252 -2.09 11.05 -11.04
C PRO A 252 -2.77 11.15 -12.40
N LYS A 253 -2.42 10.29 -13.37
CA LYS A 253 -3.03 10.30 -14.72
C LYS A 253 -4.49 9.86 -14.69
N LYS A 254 -4.83 9.00 -13.73
CA LYS A 254 -6.21 8.57 -13.44
C LYS A 254 -6.89 9.48 -12.43
N ARG A 255 -6.24 10.58 -12.02
CA ARG A 255 -6.75 11.53 -11.03
C ARG A 255 -7.04 10.89 -9.67
N PHE A 256 -6.38 9.77 -9.34
CA PHE A 256 -6.50 9.13 -8.01
C PHE A 256 -5.80 9.95 -6.92
N ILE A 257 -4.87 10.81 -7.32
CA ILE A 257 -4.21 11.81 -6.49
C ILE A 257 -3.99 13.08 -7.33
N ALA A 258 -4.14 14.26 -6.73
CA ALA A 258 -3.86 15.53 -7.38
C ALA A 258 -3.40 16.59 -6.37
N ARG A 259 -2.65 17.59 -6.84
CA ARG A 259 -2.38 18.83 -6.11
C ARG A 259 -3.37 19.91 -6.54
N ALA A 260 -3.86 20.70 -5.60
CA ALA A 260 -4.67 21.88 -5.84
C ALA A 260 -4.16 23.06 -5.02
N ALA A 261 -4.22 24.25 -5.62
CA ALA A 261 -4.12 25.51 -4.90
C ALA A 261 -5.52 26.13 -4.87
N GLY A 262 -6.00 26.50 -3.68
CA GLY A 262 -7.32 27.09 -3.48
C GLY A 262 -8.49 26.09 -3.44
N ILE A 263 -9.64 26.60 -3.01
CA ILE A 263 -10.84 25.80 -2.74
C ILE A 263 -11.52 25.31 -4.03
N GLU A 264 -11.48 26.10 -5.11
CA GLU A 264 -12.18 25.81 -6.36
C GLU A 264 -11.66 24.50 -7.00
N ALA A 265 -10.34 24.33 -7.06
CA ALA A 265 -9.70 23.14 -7.60
C ALA A 265 -9.95 21.89 -6.72
N ILE A 266 -10.07 22.07 -5.39
CA ILE A 266 -10.47 20.98 -4.48
C ILE A 266 -11.92 20.56 -4.77
N LEU A 267 -12.85 21.51 -4.87
CA LEU A 267 -14.26 21.22 -5.15
C LEU A 267 -14.47 20.58 -6.54
N GLU A 268 -13.64 20.93 -7.52
CA GLU A 268 -13.62 20.26 -8.83
C GLU A 268 -13.17 18.80 -8.71
N PHE A 269 -12.15 18.52 -7.89
CA PHE A 269 -11.71 17.16 -7.60
C PHE A 269 -12.81 16.33 -6.93
N LEU A 270 -13.49 16.91 -5.93
CA LEU A 270 -14.62 16.26 -5.25
C LEU A 270 -15.77 15.98 -6.22
N SER A 271 -16.18 16.97 -7.02
CA SER A 271 -17.28 16.84 -7.97
C SER A 271 -17.01 15.77 -9.03
N HIS A 272 -15.75 15.64 -9.48
CA HIS A 272 -15.36 14.58 -10.40
C HIS A 272 -15.57 13.19 -9.77
N TRP A 273 -15.08 12.98 -8.54
CA TRP A 273 -15.15 11.66 -7.90
C TRP A 273 -16.51 11.32 -7.31
N GLU A 274 -17.36 12.30 -7.00
CA GLU A 274 -18.79 12.05 -6.71
C GLU A 274 -19.48 11.29 -7.84
N GLN A 275 -19.08 11.54 -9.10
CA GLN A 275 -19.64 10.90 -10.30
C GLN A 275 -18.83 9.68 -10.74
N ALA A 276 -17.52 9.83 -10.91
CA ALA A 276 -16.64 8.83 -11.52
C ALA A 276 -16.34 7.61 -10.62
N ARG A 277 -16.63 7.69 -9.31
CA ARG A 277 -16.34 6.60 -8.37
C ARG A 277 -17.00 5.27 -8.73
N HIS A 278 -18.12 5.30 -9.46
CA HIS A 278 -18.87 4.10 -9.84
C HIS A 278 -18.15 3.24 -10.88
N ASP A 279 -17.17 3.82 -11.60
CA ASP A 279 -16.37 3.13 -12.60
C ASP A 279 -15.05 2.58 -12.04
N LEU A 280 -14.78 2.78 -10.74
CA LEU A 280 -13.56 2.30 -10.10
C LEU A 280 -13.61 0.77 -9.92
N PRO A 281 -12.47 0.07 -10.13
CA PRO A 281 -12.39 -1.37 -9.89
C PRO A 281 -12.27 -1.73 -8.40
N PHE A 282 -12.40 -0.76 -7.50
CA PHE A 282 -12.30 -0.90 -6.05
C PHE A 282 -13.30 0.05 -5.36
N ALA A 283 -13.68 -0.28 -4.13
CA ALA A 283 -14.51 0.58 -3.32
C ALA A 283 -13.70 1.77 -2.76
N MET A 284 -14.36 2.93 -2.69
CA MET A 284 -13.88 4.13 -2.01
C MET A 284 -15.02 4.71 -1.18
N ASP A 285 -14.69 5.34 -0.06
CA ASP A 285 -15.67 5.92 0.87
C ASP A 285 -15.54 7.45 1.02
N GLY A 286 -14.70 8.10 0.19
CA GLY A 286 -14.55 9.54 0.21
C GLY A 286 -13.26 10.04 -0.44
N VAL A 287 -12.91 11.29 -0.16
CA VAL A 287 -11.64 11.90 -0.57
C VAL A 287 -10.91 12.43 0.66
N VAL A 288 -9.62 12.14 0.75
CA VAL A 288 -8.75 12.72 1.77
C VAL A 288 -8.11 13.99 1.21
N ILE A 289 -8.20 15.08 1.97
CA ILE A 289 -7.59 16.37 1.63
C ILE A 289 -6.52 16.65 2.67
N LYS A 290 -5.27 16.82 2.24
CA LYS A 290 -4.11 17.07 3.13
C LYS A 290 -3.41 18.36 2.68
N VAL A 291 -2.88 19.14 3.61
CA VAL A 291 -1.87 20.17 3.27
C VAL A 291 -0.68 19.48 2.61
N ASP A 292 -0.20 19.97 1.47
CA ASP A 292 0.88 19.30 0.75
C ASP A 292 2.25 19.50 1.40
N ASP A 293 2.51 20.70 1.93
CA ASP A 293 3.77 21.06 2.58
C ASP A 293 3.88 20.44 3.99
N LEU A 294 4.88 19.59 4.19
CA LEU A 294 5.10 18.87 5.43
C LEU A 294 5.55 19.76 6.60
N GLY A 295 6.24 20.87 6.33
CA GLY A 295 6.60 21.81 7.40
C GLY A 295 5.36 22.55 7.93
N ILE A 296 4.40 22.87 7.06
CA ILE A 296 3.10 23.40 7.51
C ILE A 296 2.34 22.34 8.34
N ARG A 297 2.45 21.05 8.00
CA ARG A 297 1.85 19.97 8.83
C ARG A 297 2.44 19.91 10.23
N GLU A 298 3.76 20.07 10.36
CA GLU A 298 4.44 20.11 11.65
C GLU A 298 3.98 21.30 12.50
N GLU A 299 3.89 22.49 11.91
CA GLU A 299 3.41 23.70 12.59
C GLU A 299 1.94 23.58 13.02
N LEU A 300 1.08 23.03 12.17
CA LEU A 300 -0.33 22.80 12.46
C LEU A 300 -0.53 21.73 13.56
N GLY A 301 0.33 20.71 13.58
CA GLY A 301 0.30 19.63 14.56
C GLY A 301 -1.04 18.87 14.60
N LEU A 302 -1.37 18.37 15.79
CA LEU A 302 -2.51 17.48 16.03
C LEU A 302 -3.60 18.15 16.90
N ARG A 303 -4.83 17.64 16.80
CA ARG A 303 -5.83 17.64 17.88
C ARG A 303 -5.65 16.36 18.69
N ALA A 304 -6.48 16.14 19.73
CA ALA A 304 -6.35 14.99 20.63
C ALA A 304 -6.11 13.64 19.94
N LYS A 305 -6.74 13.37 18.78
CA LYS A 305 -6.56 12.11 18.02
C LYS A 305 -6.49 12.26 16.48
N SER A 306 -6.49 13.48 15.95
CA SER A 306 -6.53 13.72 14.51
C SER A 306 -5.62 14.88 14.08
N PRO A 307 -5.00 14.82 12.89
CA PRO A 307 -4.19 15.92 12.38
C PRO A 307 -5.03 17.16 12.06
N ARG A 308 -4.48 18.36 12.30
CA ARG A 308 -5.15 19.62 11.92
C ARG A 308 -5.01 19.96 10.43
N TRP A 309 -4.07 19.29 9.77
CA TRP A 309 -3.65 19.50 8.39
C TRP A 309 -4.31 18.55 7.39
N ALA A 310 -5.23 17.67 7.83
CA ALA A 310 -5.96 16.77 6.94
C ALA A 310 -7.41 16.51 7.39
N ILE A 311 -8.28 16.30 6.41
CA ILE A 311 -9.70 15.92 6.59
C ILE A 311 -10.09 14.83 5.58
N ALA A 312 -11.13 14.07 5.90
CA ALA A 312 -11.77 13.09 5.02
C ALA A 312 -13.19 13.56 4.68
N TYR A 313 -13.46 13.84 3.41
CA TYR A 313 -14.76 14.21 2.84
C TYR A 313 -15.51 12.97 2.36
#